data_AF-A0A2S5MD16-F1
#
_entry.id   AF-A0A2S5MD16-F1
#
_cell.length_a   1.000
_cell.length_b   1.000
_cell.length_c   1.000
_cell.angle_alpha   90.00
_cell.angle_beta   90.00
_cell.angle_gamma   90.00
#
_symmetry.space_group_name_H-M   'P 1'
#
loop_
_entity.id
_entity.type
_entity.pdbx_description
1 polymer ?
#
loop_
_entity_poly.entity_id
_entity_poly.type
_entity_poly.pdbx_seq_one_letter_code
_entity_poly.pdbx_strand_id
1 'polypeptide(L)'
;MSRIVAMLGPIRSHSGRWAMTISGASQKGRQTVVRFAEDAAGGVLLMFGLMALVIFMFIGAAVDLSRWSNARDQTISAIDAAVLAAGRALQTNGGNHSAAIAVAQRYYQAAVQNRLQLISDTIAFSVVEDGTAVTASGNAIIRTPFMGIGGVESLPLIKNSTSEYSKAQLAVGGNAELNIEMAMMLDISGSMAGTKLADLKTAAKDLVNIIVWENQGTYTSKVAVVPFSADVRPPTSLPSSIYTSTGSTFSRSTGSGKNRKTYYFAPTPCVGERSGNDKYTDAAPGSNKLITRIFTQVSNSSTSTGTCAAASTGAVLPLTNVKSTINAKIDSLTASGGTAGHVGTAWSYYMLSPKWGSLLTGVSKPAAYGLDNHKKIAVLMSDGEYNYTYDPDKAGTTATAGSNDFADSLNQKTASFQAVQICSQMKASGIEVYTVGFQLGGNQTAINTLNSCATDAGHAYTADDGEELKRAFRDIALKVSTLYLSQ
;
A
#
# COMPACT_ATOMS: atom_id res chain seq x y z
N MET A 1 -48.39 -38.51 18.92
CA MET A 1 -48.73 -39.73 18.15
C MET A 1 -47.96 -40.90 18.75
N SER A 2 -48.69 -41.96 19.12
CA SER A 2 -48.31 -43.34 19.52
C SER A 2 -47.15 -43.54 20.49
N ARG A 3 -47.38 -43.99 21.75
CA ARG A 3 -47.69 -45.38 22.22
C ARG A 3 -46.55 -46.35 21.91
N ILE A 4 -45.97 -47.12 22.84
CA ILE A 4 -46.49 -48.28 23.60
C ILE A 4 -45.48 -48.56 24.76
N VAL A 5 -45.83 -48.46 26.06
CA VAL A 5 -46.36 -49.50 27.00
C VAL A 5 -45.34 -50.62 27.32
N ALA A 6 -44.72 -50.62 28.51
CA ALA A 6 -45.00 -51.45 29.71
C ALA A 6 -44.67 -52.96 29.51
N MET A 7 -44.14 -53.75 30.44
CA MET A 7 -44.50 -53.98 31.85
C MET A 7 -43.58 -55.17 32.28
N LEU A 8 -42.98 -55.24 33.47
CA LEU A 8 -43.39 -56.10 34.59
C LEU A 8 -42.27 -56.09 35.67
N GLY A 9 -42.61 -55.83 36.94
CA GLY A 9 -41.75 -56.06 38.12
C GLY A 9 -41.88 -57.50 38.66
N PRO A 10 -41.82 -57.78 39.98
CA PRO A 10 -41.11 -57.15 41.11
C PRO A 10 -40.36 -58.21 41.99
N ILE A 11 -39.94 -57.85 43.22
CA ILE A 11 -39.86 -58.68 44.47
C ILE A 11 -38.49 -58.82 45.17
N ARG A 12 -38.43 -58.15 46.34
CA ARG A 12 -37.86 -58.47 47.68
C ARG A 12 -36.64 -59.38 47.90
N SER A 13 -35.71 -58.79 48.67
CA SER A 13 -34.94 -59.29 49.84
C SER A 13 -34.60 -60.78 49.96
N HIS A 14 -33.30 -61.07 50.07
CA HIS A 14 -32.79 -62.14 50.95
C HIS A 14 -31.45 -61.75 51.58
N SER A 15 -31.42 -61.80 52.90
CA SER A 15 -30.22 -61.82 53.74
C SER A 15 -29.45 -63.13 53.53
N GLY A 16 -28.14 -63.04 53.31
CA GLY A 16 -27.24 -64.19 53.27
C GLY A 16 -25.85 -63.79 53.76
N ARG A 17 -25.53 -64.20 54.99
CA ARG A 17 -24.18 -64.14 55.57
C ARG A 17 -23.23 -64.99 54.74
N TRP A 18 -22.08 -64.44 54.34
CA TRP A 18 -20.88 -65.21 54.08
C TRP A 18 -19.74 -64.61 54.88
N ALA A 19 -19.34 -65.32 55.93
CA ALA A 19 -18.08 -65.11 56.60
C ALA A 19 -16.96 -65.49 55.64
N MET A 20 -16.06 -64.55 55.35
CA MET A 20 -14.76 -64.88 54.77
C MET A 20 -13.68 -64.27 55.68
N THR A 21 -13.19 -65.13 56.56
CA THR A 21 -12.00 -64.94 57.38
C THR A 21 -10.80 -64.79 56.44
N ILE A 22 -10.28 -63.57 56.28
CA ILE A 22 -8.92 -63.37 55.77
C ILE A 22 -8.04 -63.06 56.97
N SER A 23 -7.59 -64.16 57.59
CA SER A 23 -6.46 -64.20 58.50
C SER A 23 -5.17 -63.91 57.71
N GLY A 24 -4.36 -62.99 58.21
CA GLY A 24 -2.91 -63.07 58.08
C GLY A 24 -2.26 -62.45 56.84
N ALA A 25 -2.04 -61.12 56.87
CA ALA A 25 -0.89 -60.51 56.19
C ALA A 25 -0.50 -59.13 56.79
N SER A 26 -0.60 -58.95 58.11
CA SER A 26 -0.38 -57.64 58.78
C SER A 26 0.92 -57.54 59.61
N GLN A 27 1.95 -58.35 59.34
CA GLN A 27 3.19 -58.24 60.14
C GLN A 27 4.52 -58.27 59.38
N LYS A 28 4.55 -58.54 58.06
CA LYS A 28 5.83 -58.57 57.31
C LYS A 28 6.26 -57.22 56.72
N GLY A 29 5.36 -56.25 56.53
CA GLY A 29 5.74 -54.92 56.02
C GLY A 29 6.36 -53.98 57.06
N ARG A 30 6.04 -54.20 58.34
CA ARG A 30 6.43 -53.28 59.43
C ARG A 30 7.79 -53.63 60.07
N GLN A 31 8.22 -54.89 59.96
CA GLN A 31 9.53 -55.34 60.45
C GLN A 31 10.68 -55.09 59.46
N THR A 32 10.39 -54.97 58.16
CA THR A 32 11.42 -54.69 57.14
C THR A 32 11.89 -53.23 57.17
N VAL A 33 11.02 -52.29 57.58
CA VAL A 33 11.37 -50.86 57.72
C VAL A 33 12.21 -50.61 58.99
N VAL A 34 11.96 -51.36 60.06
CA VAL A 34 12.73 -51.24 61.32
C VAL A 34 14.11 -51.87 61.18
N ARG A 35 14.24 -52.99 60.46
CA ARG A 35 15.55 -53.61 60.17
C ARG A 35 16.44 -52.80 59.23
N PHE A 36 15.88 -51.87 58.46
CA PHE A 36 16.66 -50.95 57.62
C PHE A 36 17.24 -49.76 58.42
N ALA A 37 16.67 -49.46 59.59
CA ALA A 37 17.11 -48.36 60.45
C ALA A 37 18.28 -48.74 61.37
N GLU A 38 18.54 -50.03 61.58
CA GLU A 38 19.58 -50.55 62.49
C GLU A 38 20.86 -51.02 61.78
N ASP A 39 20.92 -50.98 60.44
CA ASP A 39 22.08 -51.49 59.70
C ASP A 39 23.14 -50.40 59.47
N ALA A 40 24.37 -50.64 59.92
CA ALA A 40 25.51 -49.72 59.81
C ALA A 40 26.11 -49.65 58.38
N ALA A 41 25.34 -50.03 57.36
CA ALA A 41 25.61 -49.81 55.93
C ALA A 41 24.97 -48.50 55.39
N GLY A 42 24.70 -47.52 56.27
CA GLY A 42 24.08 -46.23 55.96
C GLY A 42 24.80 -45.39 54.90
N GLY A 43 26.01 -45.74 54.51
CA GLY A 43 26.73 -45.12 53.38
C GLY A 43 26.00 -45.24 52.04
N VAL A 44 25.32 -46.36 51.76
CA VAL A 44 24.57 -46.55 50.49
C VAL A 44 23.31 -45.70 50.47
N LEU A 45 22.62 -45.57 51.61
CA LEU A 45 21.42 -44.75 51.75
C LEU A 45 21.74 -43.25 51.64
N LEU A 46 22.86 -42.83 52.22
CA LEU A 46 23.41 -41.47 52.07
C LEU A 46 23.82 -41.18 50.62
N MET A 47 24.55 -42.07 49.97
CA MET A 47 24.94 -41.92 48.57
C MET A 47 23.73 -41.92 47.62
N PHE A 48 22.76 -42.79 47.87
CA PHE A 48 21.49 -42.82 47.13
C PHE A 48 20.69 -41.54 47.33
N GLY A 49 20.56 -41.04 48.57
CA GLY A 49 19.86 -39.79 48.85
C GLY A 49 20.51 -38.57 48.18
N LEU A 50 21.85 -38.49 48.22
CA LEU A 50 22.60 -37.41 47.57
C LEU A 50 22.52 -37.50 46.03
N MET A 51 22.65 -38.69 45.45
CA MET A 51 22.49 -38.89 44.00
C MET A 51 21.05 -38.63 43.54
N ALA A 52 20.05 -39.07 44.30
CA ALA A 52 18.65 -38.81 44.01
C ALA A 52 18.37 -37.31 43.98
N LEU A 53 18.89 -36.54 44.95
CA LEU A 53 18.76 -35.07 44.97
C LEU A 53 19.33 -34.42 43.71
N VAL A 54 20.52 -34.85 43.28
CA VAL A 54 21.16 -34.34 42.06
C VAL A 54 20.32 -34.68 40.82
N ILE A 55 19.83 -35.91 40.71
CA ILE A 55 18.98 -36.34 39.58
C ILE A 55 17.67 -35.55 39.55
N PHE A 56 16.99 -35.37 40.70
CA PHE A 56 15.77 -34.57 40.78
C PHE A 56 16.01 -33.10 40.40
N MET A 57 17.18 -32.55 40.75
CA MET A 57 17.55 -31.19 40.34
C MET A 57 17.71 -31.08 38.83
N PHE A 58 18.35 -32.06 38.18
CA PHE A 58 18.48 -32.09 36.72
C PHE A 58 17.14 -32.28 36.01
N ILE A 59 16.28 -33.18 36.50
CA ILE A 59 14.92 -33.36 35.96
C ILE A 59 14.11 -32.08 36.12
N GLY A 60 14.18 -31.45 37.29
CA GLY A 60 13.50 -30.18 37.55
C GLY A 60 13.99 -29.04 36.65
N ALA A 61 15.30 -28.93 36.43
CA ALA A 61 15.87 -27.96 35.50
C ALA A 61 15.40 -28.21 34.05
N ALA A 62 15.32 -29.48 33.62
CA ALA A 62 14.81 -29.83 32.29
C ALA A 62 13.32 -29.46 32.13
N VAL A 63 12.50 -29.68 33.16
CA VAL A 63 11.08 -29.27 33.16
C VAL A 63 10.95 -27.76 33.08
N ASP A 64 11.71 -27.00 33.88
CA ASP A 64 11.68 -25.55 33.83
C ASP A 64 12.17 -24.99 32.49
N LEU A 65 13.20 -25.61 31.89
CA LEU A 65 13.68 -25.22 30.57
C LEU A 65 12.64 -25.51 29.48
N SER A 66 11.95 -26.65 29.56
CA SER A 66 10.85 -26.99 28.64
C SER A 66 9.69 -26.00 28.75
N ARG A 67 9.31 -25.63 29.98
CA ARG A 67 8.30 -24.59 30.23
C ARG A 67 8.73 -23.22 29.72
N TRP A 68 9.98 -22.84 29.94
CA TRP A 68 10.55 -21.59 29.44
C TRP A 68 10.56 -21.56 27.91
N SER A 69 10.99 -22.64 27.25
CA SER A 69 11.01 -22.72 25.78
C SER A 69 9.61 -22.60 25.22
N ASN A 70 8.64 -23.36 25.74
CA ASN A 70 7.26 -23.32 25.28
C ASN A 70 6.63 -21.93 25.47
N ALA A 71 6.85 -21.30 26.64
CA ALA A 71 6.36 -19.95 26.90
C ALA A 71 7.04 -18.93 25.98
N ARG A 72 8.34 -19.07 25.70
CA ARG A 72 9.08 -18.18 24.80
C ARG A 72 8.55 -18.26 23.37
N ASP A 73 8.38 -19.47 22.84
CA ASP A 73 7.91 -19.67 21.47
C ASP A 73 6.49 -19.11 21.27
N GLN A 74 5.59 -19.35 22.24
CA GLN A 74 4.25 -18.77 22.22
C GLN A 74 4.28 -17.24 22.32
N THR A 75 5.20 -16.68 23.11
CA THR A 75 5.35 -15.22 23.24
C THR A 75 5.81 -14.59 21.93
N ILE A 76 6.85 -15.14 21.30
CA ILE A 76 7.40 -14.62 20.04
C ILE A 76 6.35 -14.74 18.93
N SER A 77 5.71 -15.91 18.80
CA SER A 77 4.66 -16.11 17.81
C SER A 77 3.46 -15.16 18.01
N ALA A 78 3.08 -14.88 19.26
CA ALA A 78 2.04 -13.91 19.59
C ALA A 78 2.45 -12.47 19.25
N ILE A 79 3.70 -12.10 19.51
CA ILE A 79 4.26 -10.80 19.14
C ILE A 79 4.25 -10.64 17.62
N ASP A 80 4.75 -11.63 16.87
CA ASP A 80 4.82 -11.60 15.40
C ASP A 80 3.43 -11.44 14.78
N ALA A 81 2.46 -12.22 15.25
CA ALA A 81 1.07 -12.09 14.81
C ALA A 81 0.47 -10.72 15.15
N ALA A 82 0.80 -10.17 16.32
CA ALA A 82 0.32 -8.86 16.75
C ALA A 82 0.90 -7.71 15.93
N VAL A 83 2.21 -7.69 15.66
CA VAL A 83 2.82 -6.66 14.82
C VAL A 83 2.34 -6.77 13.37
N LEU A 84 2.13 -7.98 12.85
CA LEU A 84 1.56 -8.20 11.51
C LEU A 84 0.11 -7.68 11.42
N ALA A 85 -0.72 -8.00 12.40
CA ALA A 85 -2.10 -7.53 12.48
C ALA A 85 -2.19 -6.00 12.62
N ALA A 86 -1.28 -5.41 13.41
CA ALA A 86 -1.16 -3.96 13.55
C ALA A 86 -0.74 -3.29 12.23
N GLY A 87 0.25 -3.85 11.54
CA GLY A 87 0.67 -3.39 10.22
C GLY A 87 -0.48 -3.45 9.22
N ARG A 88 -1.27 -4.53 9.22
CA ARG A 88 -2.48 -4.62 8.38
C ARG A 88 -3.53 -3.58 8.76
N ALA A 89 -3.72 -3.34 10.05
CA ALA A 89 -4.64 -2.30 10.54
C ALA A 89 -4.20 -0.88 10.14
N LEU A 90 -2.90 -0.61 10.01
CA LEU A 90 -2.40 0.65 9.44
C LEU A 90 -2.83 0.79 7.97
N GLN A 91 -2.71 -0.27 7.17
CA GLN A 91 -3.11 -0.27 5.76
C GLN A 91 -4.62 -0.10 5.56
N THR A 92 -5.45 -0.65 6.47
CA THR A 92 -6.92 -0.61 6.30
C THR A 92 -7.56 0.64 6.93
N ASN A 93 -6.89 1.30 7.87
CA ASN A 93 -7.45 2.43 8.61
C ASN A 93 -6.77 3.77 8.28
N GLY A 94 -6.23 3.95 7.06
CA GLY A 94 -5.69 5.24 6.63
C GLY A 94 -4.46 5.70 7.42
N GLY A 95 -3.64 4.77 7.92
CA GLY A 95 -2.49 5.10 8.76
C GLY A 95 -2.85 5.55 10.19
N ASN A 96 -4.03 5.21 10.72
CA ASN A 96 -4.36 5.55 12.11
C ASN A 96 -3.52 4.72 13.11
N HIS A 97 -2.51 5.37 13.71
CA HIS A 97 -1.57 4.72 14.62
C HIS A 97 -2.23 4.16 15.90
N SER A 98 -3.16 4.91 16.49
CA SER A 98 -3.83 4.47 17.73
C SER A 98 -4.68 3.23 17.48
N ALA A 99 -5.39 3.20 16.35
CA ALA A 99 -6.18 2.03 15.94
C ALA A 99 -5.27 0.80 15.72
N ALA A 100 -4.12 0.98 15.07
CA ALA A 100 -3.16 -0.09 14.83
C ALA A 100 -2.59 -0.67 16.14
N ILE A 101 -2.20 0.17 17.10
CA ILE A 101 -1.71 -0.27 18.41
C ILE A 101 -2.81 -1.03 19.17
N ALA A 102 -4.05 -0.55 19.14
CA ALA A 102 -5.18 -1.22 19.77
C ALA A 102 -5.50 -2.58 19.12
N VAL A 103 -5.23 -2.76 17.82
CA VAL A 103 -5.32 -4.07 17.16
C VAL A 103 -4.19 -4.98 17.60
N ALA A 104 -2.94 -4.48 17.62
CA ALA A 104 -1.78 -5.23 18.11
C ALA A 104 -2.01 -5.81 19.50
N GLN A 105 -2.46 -4.96 20.44
CA GLN A 105 -2.74 -5.35 21.83
C GLN A 105 -3.82 -6.43 21.92
N ARG A 106 -4.89 -6.32 21.14
CA ARG A 106 -5.97 -7.32 21.12
C ARG A 106 -5.49 -8.66 20.57
N TYR A 107 -4.72 -8.66 19.50
CA TYR A 107 -4.15 -9.88 18.92
C TYR A 107 -3.17 -10.56 19.89
N TYR A 108 -2.27 -9.79 20.50
CA TYR A 108 -1.33 -10.31 21.50
C TYR A 108 -2.09 -10.92 22.68
N GLN A 109 -3.05 -10.20 23.27
CA GLN A 109 -3.85 -10.68 24.40
C GLN A 109 -4.62 -11.95 24.06
N ALA A 110 -5.19 -12.06 22.86
CA ALA A 110 -5.89 -13.25 22.41
C ALA A 110 -4.93 -14.45 22.22
N ALA A 111 -3.73 -14.20 21.67
CA ALA A 111 -2.74 -15.24 21.40
C ALA A 111 -2.09 -15.80 22.68
N VAL A 112 -1.98 -14.99 23.75
CA VAL A 112 -1.37 -15.43 25.02
C VAL A 112 -2.34 -16.00 26.05
N GLN A 113 -3.64 -16.13 25.75
CA GLN A 113 -4.65 -16.64 26.71
C GLN A 113 -4.32 -18.01 27.30
N ASN A 114 -3.75 -18.91 26.48
CA ASN A 114 -3.41 -20.28 26.88
C ASN A 114 -1.94 -20.47 27.28
N ARG A 115 -1.16 -19.38 27.35
CA ARG A 115 0.25 -19.42 27.72
C ARG A 115 0.40 -19.59 29.23
N LEU A 116 1.50 -20.21 29.65
CA LEU A 116 1.90 -20.24 31.06
C LEU A 116 1.96 -18.83 31.65
N GLN A 117 1.49 -18.68 32.89
CA GLN A 117 1.50 -17.39 33.59
C GLN A 117 2.92 -16.86 33.77
N LEU A 118 3.08 -15.58 33.45
CA LEU A 118 4.32 -14.85 33.61
C LEU A 118 4.29 -14.02 34.89
N ILE A 119 5.47 -13.79 35.48
CA ILE A 119 5.65 -12.88 36.62
C ILE A 119 5.51 -11.42 36.15
N SER A 120 5.99 -11.14 34.95
CA SER A 120 5.93 -9.82 34.31
C SER A 120 5.67 -10.04 32.83
N ASP A 121 4.71 -9.30 32.30
CA ASP A 121 4.42 -9.20 30.87
C ASP A 121 4.10 -7.73 30.57
N THR A 122 5.09 -7.02 30.06
CA THR A 122 5.00 -5.58 29.76
C THR A 122 5.20 -5.31 28.27
N ILE A 123 4.85 -6.27 27.41
CA ILE A 123 4.96 -6.10 25.96
C ILE A 123 4.03 -4.98 25.51
N ALA A 124 4.63 -3.97 24.89
CA ALA A 124 4.00 -2.80 24.33
C ALA A 124 4.32 -2.70 22.83
N PHE A 125 3.41 -2.08 22.09
CA PHE A 125 3.51 -1.90 20.64
C PHE A 125 3.56 -0.41 20.31
N SER A 126 4.38 -0.04 19.32
CA SER A 126 4.52 1.33 18.86
C SER A 126 4.61 1.38 17.33
N VAL A 127 4.03 2.42 16.74
CA VAL A 127 4.24 2.73 15.32
C VAL A 127 5.47 3.62 15.20
N VAL A 128 6.42 3.22 14.36
CA VAL A 128 7.69 3.92 14.12
C VAL A 128 7.86 4.20 12.63
N GLU A 129 8.94 4.89 12.25
CA GLU A 129 9.28 5.23 10.86
C GLU A 129 8.12 5.90 10.11
N ASP A 130 7.60 6.99 10.68
CA ASP A 130 6.55 7.82 10.08
C ASP A 130 5.27 7.07 9.67
N GLY A 131 4.96 5.96 10.36
CA GLY A 131 3.75 5.16 10.08
C GLY A 131 3.99 3.94 9.22
N THR A 132 5.26 3.62 8.90
CA THR A 132 5.60 2.51 8.00
C THR A 132 6.10 1.25 8.70
N ALA A 133 6.24 1.27 10.03
CA ALA A 133 6.60 0.09 10.81
C ALA A 133 5.87 0.04 12.15
N VAL A 134 5.64 -1.18 12.65
CA VAL A 134 5.15 -1.45 14.01
C VAL A 134 6.18 -2.30 14.73
N THR A 135 6.61 -1.84 15.89
CA THR A 135 7.60 -2.53 16.74
C THR A 135 6.95 -3.02 18.01
N ALA A 136 7.46 -4.13 18.54
CA ALA A 136 7.14 -4.63 19.86
C ALA A 136 8.36 -4.52 20.79
N SER A 137 8.15 -3.95 21.98
CA SER A 137 9.17 -3.79 23.00
C SER A 137 8.60 -4.11 24.38
N GLY A 138 9.43 -4.58 25.31
CA GLY A 138 8.99 -4.85 26.67
C GLY A 138 9.76 -5.98 27.33
N ASN A 139 9.17 -6.53 28.39
CA ASN A 139 9.77 -7.56 29.21
C ASN A 139 8.75 -8.66 29.49
N ALA A 140 9.19 -9.91 29.40
CA ALA A 140 8.37 -11.08 29.69
C ALA A 140 9.21 -12.06 30.51
N ILE A 141 8.78 -12.40 31.73
CA ILE A 141 9.56 -13.22 32.67
C ILE A 141 8.72 -14.37 33.20
N ILE A 142 9.25 -15.59 33.18
CA ILE A 142 8.62 -16.78 33.76
C ILE A 142 9.33 -17.22 35.05
N ARG A 143 8.55 -17.72 36.02
CA ARG A 143 9.08 -18.32 37.25
C ARG A 143 9.66 -19.70 36.98
N THR A 144 10.76 -20.05 37.65
CA THR A 144 11.42 -21.36 37.56
C THR A 144 11.43 -22.05 38.93
N PRO A 145 10.35 -22.77 39.30
CA PRO A 145 10.20 -23.42 40.60
C PRO A 145 11.30 -24.41 40.96
N PHE A 146 11.86 -25.13 39.99
CA PHE A 146 12.88 -26.15 40.25
C PHE A 146 14.29 -25.57 40.18
N MET A 147 14.60 -24.73 39.19
CA MET A 147 15.90 -24.03 39.14
C MET A 147 16.04 -22.97 40.23
N GLY A 148 14.91 -22.51 40.80
CA GLY A 148 14.89 -21.60 41.94
C GLY A 148 15.54 -22.20 43.19
N ILE A 149 15.49 -23.53 43.36
CA ILE A 149 16.19 -24.24 44.43
C ILE A 149 17.72 -24.08 44.29
N GLY A 150 18.21 -23.93 43.06
CA GLY A 150 19.61 -23.66 42.72
C GLY A 150 19.95 -22.17 42.59
N GLY A 151 19.08 -21.25 43.04
CA GLY A 151 19.31 -19.80 43.01
C GLY A 151 18.87 -19.07 41.72
N VAL A 152 18.29 -19.77 40.74
CA VAL A 152 17.73 -19.16 39.52
C VAL A 152 16.21 -19.13 39.63
N GLU A 153 15.67 -18.08 40.24
CA GLU A 153 14.23 -17.99 40.56
C GLU A 153 13.34 -17.64 39.36
N SER A 154 13.92 -17.06 38.32
CA SER A 154 13.20 -16.69 37.11
C SER A 154 14.10 -16.69 35.88
N LEU A 155 13.48 -16.86 34.71
CA LEU A 155 14.13 -16.71 33.42
C LEU A 155 13.37 -15.71 32.55
N PRO A 156 14.07 -14.74 31.93
CA PRO A 156 13.45 -13.84 30.97
C PRO A 156 13.18 -14.59 29.66
N LEU A 157 11.98 -14.45 29.14
CA LEU A 157 11.60 -14.82 27.78
C LEU A 157 12.04 -13.73 26.79
N ILE A 158 11.86 -12.48 27.21
CA ILE A 158 12.13 -11.24 26.48
C ILE A 158 12.78 -10.27 27.49
N LYS A 159 13.95 -9.67 27.16
CA LYS A 159 14.69 -8.73 28.02
C LYS A 159 14.63 -7.28 27.52
N ASN A 160 14.42 -6.30 28.37
CA ASN A 160 14.40 -4.90 27.93
C ASN A 160 15.74 -4.36 27.33
N SER A 161 16.84 -5.11 27.41
CA SER A 161 18.18 -4.70 26.97
C SER A 161 18.44 -4.83 25.45
N THR A 162 17.51 -5.42 24.71
CA THR A 162 17.59 -5.52 23.25
C THR A 162 16.44 -4.70 22.70
N SER A 163 16.76 -3.54 22.12
CA SER A 163 15.82 -2.64 21.48
C SER A 163 15.13 -3.37 20.33
N GLU A 164 13.82 -3.60 20.47
CA GLU A 164 12.90 -4.18 19.48
C GLU A 164 13.04 -5.71 19.29
N TYR A 165 11.98 -6.47 19.65
CA TYR A 165 11.97 -7.94 19.60
C TYR A 165 11.34 -8.52 18.33
N SER A 166 10.37 -7.80 17.79
CA SER A 166 9.84 -8.03 16.45
C SER A 166 9.44 -6.68 15.87
N LYS A 167 9.70 -6.51 14.58
CA LYS A 167 9.30 -5.35 13.82
C LYS A 167 8.54 -5.82 12.58
N ALA A 168 7.25 -5.51 12.50
CA ALA A 168 6.55 -5.59 11.23
C ALA A 168 6.84 -4.29 10.47
N GLN A 169 7.45 -4.39 9.31
CA GLN A 169 7.70 -3.24 8.45
C GLN A 169 6.86 -3.39 7.19
N LEU A 170 6.30 -2.28 6.72
CA LEU A 170 5.73 -2.24 5.38
C LEU A 170 6.91 -2.32 4.41
N ALA A 171 7.04 -3.43 3.68
CA ALA A 171 7.95 -3.51 2.56
C ALA A 171 7.37 -2.67 1.43
N VAL A 172 8.11 -1.65 1.04
CA VAL A 172 7.75 -0.85 -0.11
C VAL A 172 8.72 -1.17 -1.24
N GLY A 173 8.29 -1.97 -2.22
CA GLY A 173 9.19 -2.54 -3.23
C GLY A 173 10.34 -3.36 -2.60
N GLY A 174 11.17 -4.03 -3.41
CA GLY A 174 12.39 -4.70 -2.92
C GLY A 174 12.16 -5.87 -1.93
N ASN A 175 11.90 -5.52 -0.68
CA ASN A 175 11.66 -6.44 0.44
C ASN A 175 10.27 -7.11 0.39
N ALA A 176 9.43 -6.66 -0.53
CA ALA A 176 8.06 -7.14 -0.79
C ALA A 176 8.01 -8.35 -1.73
N GLU A 177 9.16 -8.73 -2.29
CA GLU A 177 9.26 -9.55 -3.49
C GLU A 177 8.46 -9.01 -4.69
N LEU A 178 8.30 -7.69 -4.78
CA LEU A 178 7.41 -7.04 -5.74
C LEU A 178 8.10 -5.89 -6.49
N ASN A 179 7.97 -5.88 -7.81
CA ASN A 179 8.28 -4.75 -8.68
C ASN A 179 7.09 -3.79 -8.76
N ILE A 180 7.34 -2.49 -8.65
CA ILE A 180 6.31 -1.44 -8.72
C ILE A 180 6.64 -0.49 -9.85
N GLU A 181 5.67 -0.26 -10.74
CA GLU A 181 5.68 0.83 -11.71
C GLU A 181 4.46 1.71 -11.48
N MET A 182 4.70 2.95 -11.07
CA MET A 182 3.66 3.92 -10.75
C MET A 182 3.69 5.11 -11.70
N ALA A 183 2.52 5.56 -12.17
CA ALA A 183 2.39 6.85 -12.85
C ALA A 183 1.48 7.78 -12.03
N MET A 184 1.99 8.96 -11.69
CA MET A 184 1.25 9.98 -10.96
C MET A 184 0.80 11.08 -11.92
N MET A 185 -0.51 11.16 -12.17
CA MET A 185 -1.12 12.29 -12.86
C MET A 185 -1.39 13.40 -11.85
N LEU A 186 -0.69 14.53 -11.99
CA LEU A 186 -0.74 15.65 -11.07
C LEU A 186 -1.33 16.87 -11.78
N ASP A 187 -2.45 17.36 -11.25
CA ASP A 187 -3.12 18.56 -11.74
C ASP A 187 -2.30 19.80 -11.42
N ILE A 188 -1.88 20.51 -12.46
CA ILE A 188 -1.19 21.79 -12.39
C ILE A 188 -1.99 22.88 -13.12
N SER A 189 -3.32 22.74 -13.17
CA SER A 189 -4.22 23.77 -13.68
C SER A 189 -4.18 25.04 -12.83
N GLY A 190 -4.72 26.14 -13.34
CA GLY A 190 -4.73 27.43 -12.65
C GLY A 190 -5.44 27.41 -11.29
N SER A 191 -6.45 26.54 -11.09
CA SER A 191 -7.17 26.38 -9.81
C SER A 191 -6.28 25.85 -8.69
N MET A 192 -5.19 25.17 -9.05
CA MET A 192 -4.20 24.63 -8.11
C MET A 192 -3.21 25.67 -7.58
N ALA A 193 -3.23 26.91 -8.06
CA ALA A 193 -2.26 27.92 -7.64
C ALA A 193 -2.28 28.19 -6.11
N GLY A 194 -1.13 28.62 -5.59
CA GLY A 194 -0.98 28.94 -4.16
C GLY A 194 -0.84 27.68 -3.28
N THR A 195 -1.56 27.65 -2.16
CA THR A 195 -1.44 26.61 -1.13
C THR A 195 -1.80 25.22 -1.67
N LYS A 196 -2.79 25.12 -2.57
CA LYS A 196 -3.21 23.82 -3.13
C LYS A 196 -2.05 23.07 -3.80
N LEU A 197 -1.28 23.73 -4.65
CA LEU A 197 -0.11 23.15 -5.29
C LEU A 197 1.01 22.85 -4.28
N ALA A 198 1.18 23.67 -3.24
CA ALA A 198 2.17 23.39 -2.20
C ALA A 198 1.83 22.11 -1.40
N ASP A 199 0.56 21.93 -1.07
CA ASP A 199 0.07 20.72 -0.39
C ASP A 199 0.18 19.49 -1.29
N LEU A 200 -0.20 19.61 -2.56
CA LEU A 200 -0.01 18.55 -3.55
C LEU A 200 1.45 18.12 -3.65
N LYS A 201 2.39 19.08 -3.73
CA LYS A 201 3.82 18.78 -3.80
C LYS A 201 4.29 18.01 -2.58
N THR A 202 3.82 18.39 -1.40
CA THR A 202 4.18 17.72 -0.15
C THR A 202 3.62 16.30 -0.12
N ALA A 203 2.33 16.13 -0.40
CA ALA A 203 1.66 14.82 -0.42
C ALA A 203 2.25 13.87 -1.48
N ALA A 204 2.54 14.37 -2.69
CA ALA A 204 3.16 13.57 -3.75
C ALA A 204 4.58 13.11 -3.36
N LYS A 205 5.37 13.97 -2.69
CA LYS A 205 6.69 13.59 -2.17
C LYS A 205 6.60 12.55 -1.06
N ASP A 206 5.61 12.65 -0.16
CA ASP A 206 5.38 11.62 0.87
C ASP A 206 5.13 10.24 0.23
N LEU A 207 4.25 10.17 -0.77
CA LEU A 207 4.01 8.94 -1.54
C LEU A 207 5.29 8.41 -2.19
N VAL A 208 6.06 9.27 -2.87
CA VAL A 208 7.32 8.88 -3.54
C VAL A 208 8.36 8.40 -2.54
N ASN A 209 8.48 9.07 -1.38
CA ASN A 209 9.47 8.73 -0.36
C ASN A 209 9.19 7.36 0.26
N ILE A 210 7.91 6.99 0.37
CA ILE A 210 7.46 5.66 0.81
C ILE A 210 7.67 4.65 -0.34
N ILE A 211 7.14 4.91 -1.54
CA ILE A 211 7.13 3.99 -2.69
C ILE A 211 8.52 3.64 -3.22
N VAL A 212 9.39 4.63 -3.41
CA VAL A 212 10.69 4.45 -4.04
C VAL A 212 11.71 4.06 -2.99
N TRP A 213 12.01 2.77 -2.92
CA TRP A 213 13.01 2.23 -1.99
C TRP A 213 14.45 2.45 -2.47
N GLU A 214 15.41 2.44 -1.55
CA GLU A 214 16.82 2.70 -1.86
C GLU A 214 17.49 1.53 -2.59
N ASN A 215 17.23 0.29 -2.18
CA ASN A 215 17.81 -0.90 -2.81
C ASN A 215 16.97 -1.33 -4.03
N GLN A 216 17.54 -1.16 -5.22
CA GLN A 216 16.91 -1.46 -6.51
C GLN A 216 17.49 -2.73 -7.18
N GLY A 217 18.25 -3.56 -6.42
CA GLY A 217 19.02 -4.68 -6.97
C GLY A 217 18.19 -5.91 -7.34
N THR A 218 17.21 -6.28 -6.51
CA THR A 218 16.39 -7.50 -6.72
C THR A 218 15.00 -7.19 -7.25
N TYR A 219 14.34 -6.17 -6.69
CA TYR A 219 13.07 -5.66 -7.18
C TYR A 219 13.15 -4.15 -7.31
N THR A 220 12.44 -3.62 -8.29
CA THR A 220 12.51 -2.21 -8.66
C THR A 220 11.23 -1.48 -8.31
N SER A 221 11.37 -0.23 -7.87
CA SER A 221 10.25 0.69 -7.68
C SER A 221 10.51 1.94 -8.51
N LYS A 222 9.65 2.17 -9.50
CA LYS A 222 9.80 3.24 -10.49
C LYS A 222 8.55 4.11 -10.49
N VAL A 223 8.75 5.42 -10.55
CA VAL A 223 7.67 6.40 -10.62
C VAL A 223 7.83 7.28 -11.84
N ALA A 224 6.75 7.49 -12.57
CA ALA A 224 6.60 8.51 -13.60
C ALA A 224 5.73 9.65 -13.05
N VAL A 225 6.07 10.88 -13.40
CA VAL A 225 5.30 12.07 -13.04
C VAL A 225 4.71 12.67 -14.30
N VAL A 226 3.39 12.78 -14.35
CA VAL A 226 2.61 13.30 -15.47
C VAL A 226 1.87 14.56 -15.03
N PRO A 227 2.53 15.73 -15.05
CA PRO A 227 1.84 16.99 -14.82
C PRO A 227 0.92 17.31 -16.00
N PHE A 228 -0.28 17.81 -15.73
CA PHE A 228 -1.20 18.24 -16.78
C PHE A 228 -1.89 19.56 -16.41
N SER A 229 -2.21 20.33 -17.44
CA SER A 229 -2.99 21.57 -17.40
C SER A 229 -4.05 21.47 -18.51
N ALA A 230 -4.27 22.53 -19.30
CA ALA A 230 -5.00 22.50 -20.56
C ALA A 230 -4.32 21.58 -21.61
N ASP A 231 -3.07 21.22 -21.35
CA ASP A 231 -2.25 20.35 -22.17
C ASP A 231 -1.32 19.48 -21.33
N VAL A 232 -0.72 18.49 -21.98
CA VAL A 232 0.43 17.74 -21.43
C VAL A 232 1.65 18.07 -22.26
N ARG A 233 2.78 18.29 -21.58
CA ARG A 233 4.08 18.46 -22.23
C ARG A 233 4.83 17.12 -22.25
N PRO A 234 5.03 16.47 -23.41
CA PRO A 234 5.75 15.19 -23.50
C PRO A 234 7.20 15.27 -23.00
N PRO A 235 7.84 14.12 -22.71
CA PRO A 235 9.28 14.05 -22.50
C PRO A 235 10.02 14.53 -23.76
N THR A 236 11.10 15.28 -23.57
CA THR A 236 11.93 15.81 -24.67
C THR A 236 12.66 14.73 -25.47
N SER A 237 12.78 13.52 -24.92
CA SER A 237 13.40 12.36 -25.57
C SER A 237 12.49 11.71 -26.63
N LEU A 238 11.20 12.03 -26.67
CA LEU A 238 10.29 11.42 -27.62
C LEU A 238 10.45 12.02 -29.03
N PRO A 239 10.52 11.18 -30.08
CA PRO A 239 10.70 11.65 -31.44
C PRO A 239 9.45 12.39 -31.95
N SER A 240 9.65 13.39 -32.81
CA SER A 240 8.56 14.21 -33.34
C SER A 240 7.55 13.43 -34.20
N SER A 241 7.93 12.24 -34.69
CA SER A 241 7.11 11.36 -35.51
C SER A 241 5.88 10.78 -34.80
N ILE A 242 5.79 10.90 -33.47
CA ILE A 242 4.63 10.41 -32.71
C ILE A 242 3.46 11.40 -32.69
N TYR A 243 3.68 12.63 -33.18
CA TYR A 243 2.68 13.70 -33.16
C TYR A 243 2.04 13.88 -34.53
N THR A 244 0.78 14.33 -34.56
CA THR A 244 0.15 14.81 -35.80
C THR A 244 1.01 15.91 -36.44
N SER A 245 0.99 16.00 -37.78
CA SER A 245 2.07 16.59 -38.58
C SER A 245 2.65 17.91 -38.04
N THR A 246 3.98 17.90 -37.97
CA THR A 246 4.91 18.97 -37.58
C THR A 246 5.08 20.02 -38.65
N GLY A 247 4.75 21.27 -38.32
CA GLY A 247 5.80 22.29 -38.39
C GLY A 247 5.40 23.64 -38.95
N SER A 248 4.30 23.75 -39.69
CA SER A 248 3.91 25.02 -40.29
C SER A 248 2.89 25.73 -39.41
N THR A 249 3.20 26.98 -39.06
CA THR A 249 2.19 27.94 -38.66
C THR A 249 1.10 27.97 -39.72
N PHE A 250 -0.16 27.90 -39.32
CA PHE A 250 -1.29 28.14 -40.22
C PHE A 250 -2.00 29.44 -39.84
N SER A 251 -2.82 29.95 -40.74
CA SER A 251 -3.67 31.11 -40.46
C SER A 251 -5.15 30.80 -40.68
N ARG A 252 -6.00 31.43 -39.88
CA ARG A 252 -7.46 31.40 -40.04
C ARG A 252 -7.95 32.83 -40.17
N SER A 253 -8.79 33.08 -41.17
CA SER A 253 -9.40 34.39 -41.35
C SER A 253 -10.89 34.34 -41.04
N THR A 254 -11.37 35.30 -40.27
CA THR A 254 -12.78 35.46 -39.93
C THR A 254 -13.31 36.77 -40.49
N GLY A 255 -14.60 36.83 -40.81
CA GLY A 255 -15.24 38.01 -41.40
C GLY A 255 -14.96 38.15 -42.90
N SER A 256 -15.53 39.20 -43.51
CA SER A 256 -15.48 39.44 -44.96
C SER A 256 -15.13 40.90 -45.27
N GLY A 257 -14.56 41.13 -46.46
CA GLY A 257 -14.20 42.47 -46.94
C GLY A 257 -13.23 43.19 -45.99
N LYS A 258 -13.54 44.46 -45.67
CA LYS A 258 -12.74 45.31 -44.78
C LYS A 258 -12.69 44.82 -43.32
N ASN A 259 -13.58 43.90 -42.93
CA ASN A 259 -13.65 43.33 -41.58
C ASN A 259 -12.88 42.00 -41.44
N ARG A 260 -12.15 41.57 -42.48
CA ARG A 260 -11.39 40.32 -42.46
C ARG A 260 -10.23 40.40 -41.46
N LYS A 261 -10.34 39.68 -40.35
CA LYS A 261 -9.26 39.48 -39.38
C LYS A 261 -8.54 38.18 -39.70
N THR A 262 -7.21 38.16 -39.60
CA THR A 262 -6.40 36.94 -39.80
C THR A 262 -5.64 36.64 -38.52
N TYR A 263 -5.80 35.43 -38.02
CA TYR A 263 -5.15 34.91 -36.83
C TYR A 263 -4.11 33.87 -37.25
N TYR A 264 -2.93 33.91 -36.64
CA TYR A 264 -1.86 32.96 -36.88
C TYR A 264 -1.76 31.98 -35.72
N PHE A 265 -1.49 30.71 -36.01
CA PHE A 265 -1.41 29.64 -35.03
C PHE A 265 -0.11 28.86 -35.21
N ALA A 266 0.72 28.85 -34.18
CA ALA A 266 2.00 28.14 -34.18
C ALA A 266 1.93 26.86 -33.35
N PRO A 267 2.65 25.80 -33.75
CA PRO A 267 2.70 24.58 -32.97
C PRO A 267 3.38 24.82 -31.62
N THR A 268 2.87 24.17 -30.57
CA THR A 268 3.48 24.16 -29.23
C THR A 268 4.29 22.87 -29.04
N PRO A 269 5.18 22.81 -28.05
CA PRO A 269 5.78 21.55 -27.61
C PRO A 269 4.82 20.67 -26.78
N CYS A 270 3.54 21.03 -26.67
CA CYS A 270 2.54 20.31 -25.90
C CYS A 270 1.50 19.63 -26.80
N VAL A 271 0.77 18.73 -26.18
CA VAL A 271 -0.14 17.83 -26.87
C VAL A 271 -1.50 17.79 -26.19
N GLY A 272 -2.50 17.49 -27.01
CA GLY A 272 -3.88 17.25 -26.58
C GLY A 272 -4.25 15.78 -26.71
N GLU A 273 -5.56 15.55 -26.76
CA GLU A 273 -6.17 14.23 -26.90
C GLU A 273 -5.79 13.54 -28.23
N ARG A 274 -5.66 12.21 -28.17
CA ARG A 274 -5.51 11.36 -29.36
C ARG A 274 -6.87 11.17 -30.02
N SER A 275 -6.91 11.11 -31.35
CA SER A 275 -8.13 10.79 -32.11
C SER A 275 -8.04 9.42 -32.81
N GLY A 276 -9.08 9.06 -33.55
CA GLY A 276 -9.15 7.82 -34.30
C GLY A 276 -9.63 6.62 -33.47
N ASN A 277 -9.28 5.42 -33.91
CA ASN A 277 -9.75 4.16 -33.31
C ASN A 277 -9.07 3.86 -31.97
N ASP A 278 -7.82 4.31 -31.81
CA ASP A 278 -6.99 4.04 -30.64
C ASP A 278 -7.04 5.16 -29.58
N LYS A 279 -7.99 6.10 -29.68
CA LYS A 279 -8.08 7.33 -28.85
C LYS A 279 -8.08 7.12 -27.33
N TYR A 280 -8.59 5.98 -26.84
CA TYR A 280 -8.65 5.66 -25.40
C TYR A 280 -7.68 4.54 -24.99
N THR A 281 -6.88 4.05 -25.93
CA THR A 281 -6.02 2.88 -25.73
C THR A 281 -4.57 3.29 -25.53
N ASP A 282 -3.76 2.37 -25.02
CA ASP A 282 -2.31 2.50 -24.89
C ASP A 282 -1.54 2.18 -26.18
N ALA A 283 -2.20 2.10 -27.33
CA ALA A 283 -1.53 1.76 -28.58
C ALA A 283 -0.30 2.66 -28.81
N ALA A 284 0.80 2.03 -29.23
CA ALA A 284 2.01 2.75 -29.58
C ALA A 284 1.72 3.73 -30.74
N PRO A 285 2.31 4.93 -30.73
CA PRO A 285 2.18 5.86 -31.85
C PRO A 285 2.60 5.23 -33.18
N GLY A 286 1.84 5.52 -34.23
CA GLY A 286 2.04 4.99 -35.57
C GLY A 286 1.08 5.63 -36.56
N SER A 287 1.01 5.10 -37.78
CA SER A 287 0.07 5.59 -38.81
C SER A 287 -1.37 5.57 -38.27
N ASN A 288 -2.06 6.70 -38.34
CA ASN A 288 -3.42 6.92 -37.80
C ASN A 288 -3.58 6.76 -36.26
N LYS A 289 -2.47 6.75 -35.50
CA LYS A 289 -2.44 6.61 -34.03
C LYS A 289 -1.61 7.70 -33.35
N LEU A 290 -1.48 8.84 -34.02
CA LEU A 290 -0.63 9.94 -33.60
C LEU A 290 -1.28 10.74 -32.47
N ILE A 291 -0.44 11.34 -31.63
CA ILE A 291 -0.87 12.26 -30.58
C ILE A 291 -1.09 13.64 -31.19
N THR A 292 -2.22 14.28 -30.88
CA THR A 292 -2.54 15.59 -31.46
C THR A 292 -1.62 16.67 -30.90
N ARG A 293 -0.91 17.38 -31.78
CA ARG A 293 -0.15 18.58 -31.38
C ARG A 293 -1.09 19.74 -31.13
N ILE A 294 -0.83 20.50 -30.07
CA ILE A 294 -1.54 21.76 -29.81
C ILE A 294 -0.90 22.91 -30.60
N PHE A 295 -1.76 23.82 -31.04
CA PHE A 295 -1.39 25.08 -31.66
C PHE A 295 -2.00 26.24 -30.87
N THR A 296 -1.23 27.29 -30.65
CA THR A 296 -1.70 28.51 -29.96
C THR A 296 -1.54 29.74 -30.85
N GLN A 297 -2.39 30.72 -30.60
CA GLN A 297 -2.41 31.95 -31.39
C GLN A 297 -1.13 32.77 -31.15
N VAL A 298 -0.55 33.28 -32.24
CA VAL A 298 0.65 34.11 -32.25
C VAL A 298 0.45 35.36 -33.11
N SER A 299 1.29 36.37 -32.89
CA SER A 299 1.15 37.66 -33.56
C SER A 299 1.66 37.67 -35.02
N ASN A 300 2.50 36.73 -35.44
CA ASN A 300 3.05 36.66 -36.80
C ASN A 300 3.39 35.21 -37.22
N SER A 301 3.46 34.93 -38.53
CA SER A 301 3.48 33.58 -39.11
C SER A 301 4.85 32.93 -39.29
N SER A 302 5.92 33.72 -39.44
CA SER A 302 7.12 33.20 -40.11
C SER A 302 8.14 32.51 -39.20
N THR A 303 8.06 32.70 -37.87
CA THR A 303 9.08 32.19 -36.91
C THR A 303 8.57 31.92 -35.50
N SER A 304 7.27 32.01 -35.24
CA SER A 304 6.74 31.91 -33.88
C SER A 304 6.60 30.45 -33.41
N THR A 305 6.98 30.19 -32.15
CA THR A 305 6.65 28.96 -31.43
C THR A 305 5.47 29.24 -30.51
N GLY A 306 4.46 28.37 -30.54
CA GLY A 306 3.31 28.51 -29.65
C GLY A 306 3.69 28.22 -28.19
N THR A 307 3.02 28.87 -27.25
CA THR A 307 3.20 28.62 -25.81
C THR A 307 2.31 27.47 -25.34
N CYS A 308 2.81 26.71 -24.37
CA CYS A 308 2.03 25.72 -23.64
C CYS A 308 1.39 26.33 -22.40
N ALA A 309 0.29 25.74 -21.94
CA ALA A 309 -0.23 25.98 -20.61
C ALA A 309 0.68 25.35 -19.55
N ALA A 310 1.10 24.10 -19.76
CA ALA A 310 2.12 23.45 -18.95
C ALA A 310 3.52 24.03 -19.24
N ALA A 311 4.13 24.63 -18.22
CA ALA A 311 5.49 25.17 -18.32
C ALA A 311 6.52 24.09 -18.71
N SER A 312 7.74 24.49 -19.07
CA SER A 312 8.83 23.52 -19.36
C SER A 312 9.16 22.65 -18.15
N THR A 313 9.04 23.20 -16.94
CA THR A 313 9.13 22.46 -15.68
C THR A 313 7.96 21.50 -15.45
N GLY A 314 6.93 21.51 -16.30
CA GLY A 314 5.80 20.59 -16.32
C GLY A 314 5.93 19.43 -17.32
N ALA A 315 7.06 19.26 -18.01
CA ALA A 315 7.26 18.14 -18.93
C ALA A 315 7.11 16.77 -18.24
N VAL A 316 6.48 15.78 -18.86
CA VAL A 316 6.34 14.44 -18.28
C VAL A 316 7.73 13.89 -17.94
N LEU A 317 7.88 13.40 -16.72
CA LEU A 317 9.04 12.63 -16.28
C LEU A 317 8.70 11.14 -16.46
N PRO A 318 9.34 10.42 -17.40
CA PRO A 318 9.15 8.99 -17.55
C PRO A 318 9.56 8.21 -16.29
N LEU A 319 9.23 6.91 -16.25
CA LEU A 319 9.59 6.03 -15.14
C LEU A 319 11.07 6.16 -14.77
N THR A 320 11.34 6.43 -13.50
CA THR A 320 12.68 6.42 -12.92
C THR A 320 12.61 5.86 -11.51
N ASN A 321 13.70 5.25 -11.05
CA ASN A 321 13.88 4.79 -9.68
C ASN A 321 14.74 5.76 -8.84
N VAL A 322 15.05 6.95 -9.37
CA VAL A 322 15.88 7.95 -8.68
C VAL A 322 14.99 8.92 -7.90
N LYS A 323 14.87 8.68 -6.59
CA LYS A 323 14.02 9.47 -5.65
C LYS A 323 14.27 10.98 -5.74
N SER A 324 15.54 11.40 -5.77
CA SER A 324 15.90 12.83 -5.86
C SER A 324 15.42 13.49 -7.16
N THR A 325 15.45 12.78 -8.29
CA THR A 325 14.94 13.27 -9.58
C THR A 325 13.43 13.47 -9.54
N ILE A 326 12.70 12.54 -8.93
CA ILE A 326 11.24 12.62 -8.80
C ILE A 326 10.85 13.78 -7.87
N ASN A 327 11.51 13.92 -6.72
CA ASN A 327 11.23 14.99 -5.77
C ASN A 327 11.56 16.37 -6.38
N ALA A 328 12.70 16.52 -7.05
CA ALA A 328 13.06 17.76 -7.74
C ALA A 328 12.04 18.11 -8.85
N LYS A 329 11.53 17.08 -9.55
CA LYS A 329 10.48 17.26 -10.54
C LYS A 329 9.20 17.82 -9.92
N ILE A 330 8.73 17.23 -8.82
CA ILE A 330 7.54 17.68 -8.10
C ILE A 330 7.73 19.12 -7.59
N ASP A 331 8.89 19.44 -7.02
CA ASP A 331 9.18 20.78 -6.52
C ASP A 331 9.15 21.85 -7.62
N SER A 332 9.52 21.49 -8.85
CA SER A 332 9.55 22.41 -10.00
C SER A 332 8.18 22.75 -10.62
N LEU A 333 7.11 22.06 -10.21
CA LEU A 333 5.79 22.24 -10.82
C LEU A 333 5.19 23.63 -10.55
N THR A 334 4.48 24.17 -11.52
CA THR A 334 3.83 25.48 -11.48
C THR A 334 2.42 25.39 -12.04
N ALA A 335 1.46 26.02 -11.36
CA ALA A 335 0.05 26.03 -11.77
C ALA A 335 -0.20 27.05 -12.90
N SER A 336 -0.96 26.65 -13.92
CA SER A 336 -1.34 27.49 -15.05
C SER A 336 -2.48 26.84 -15.84
N GLY A 337 -3.23 27.59 -16.63
CA GLY A 337 -4.16 27.06 -17.65
C GLY A 337 -5.41 26.35 -17.12
N GLY A 338 -6.07 25.60 -18.01
CA GLY A 338 -7.28 24.83 -17.73
C GLY A 338 -6.99 23.40 -17.26
N THR A 339 -8.01 22.54 -17.25
CA THR A 339 -7.94 21.20 -16.66
C THR A 339 -8.29 20.11 -17.69
N ALA A 340 -7.33 19.74 -18.53
CA ALA A 340 -7.48 18.69 -19.56
C ALA A 340 -7.18 17.30 -18.98
N GLY A 341 -7.91 16.88 -17.94
CA GLY A 341 -7.60 15.68 -17.17
C GLY A 341 -7.51 14.39 -17.99
N HIS A 342 -8.38 14.21 -18.99
CA HIS A 342 -8.32 13.09 -19.92
C HIS A 342 -6.98 12.94 -20.66
N VAL A 343 -6.30 14.05 -20.98
CA VAL A 343 -4.97 14.01 -21.60
C VAL A 343 -3.95 13.53 -20.56
N GLY A 344 -4.00 14.05 -19.34
CA GLY A 344 -3.20 13.55 -18.22
C GLY A 344 -3.39 12.06 -17.95
N THR A 345 -4.65 11.58 -17.97
CA THR A 345 -4.99 10.17 -17.79
C THR A 345 -4.39 9.31 -18.90
N ALA A 346 -4.50 9.74 -20.16
CA ALA A 346 -3.89 9.05 -21.30
C ALA A 346 -2.37 8.94 -21.15
N TRP A 347 -1.70 10.03 -20.76
CA TRP A 347 -0.25 10.03 -20.58
C TRP A 347 0.22 9.17 -19.40
N SER A 348 -0.54 9.09 -18.31
CA SER A 348 -0.29 8.11 -17.26
C SER A 348 -0.39 6.67 -17.76
N TYR A 349 -1.35 6.38 -18.64
CA TYR A 349 -1.46 5.06 -19.26
C TYR A 349 -0.26 4.77 -20.18
N TYR A 350 0.17 5.74 -20.97
CA TYR A 350 1.33 5.60 -21.87
C TYR A 350 2.62 5.35 -21.10
N MET A 351 2.83 6.02 -19.96
CA MET A 351 4.03 5.81 -19.13
C MET A 351 4.07 4.44 -18.45
N LEU A 352 2.94 3.74 -18.34
CA LEU A 352 2.87 2.39 -17.78
C LEU A 352 2.81 1.30 -18.85
N SER A 353 2.67 1.66 -20.13
CA SER A 353 2.43 0.69 -21.19
C SER A 353 3.72 0.10 -21.78
N PRO A 354 3.88 -1.24 -21.81
CA PRO A 354 4.98 -1.87 -22.53
C PRO A 354 4.94 -1.60 -24.03
N LYS A 355 3.78 -1.26 -24.61
CA LYS A 355 3.66 -0.91 -26.04
C LYS A 355 4.46 0.35 -26.38
N TRP A 356 4.68 1.23 -25.40
CA TRP A 356 5.51 2.42 -25.53
C TRP A 356 7.00 2.17 -25.22
N GLY A 357 7.38 0.93 -24.88
CA GLY A 357 8.73 0.57 -24.47
C GLY A 357 9.81 0.66 -25.58
N SER A 358 9.43 0.88 -26.84
CA SER A 358 10.37 1.24 -27.92
C SER A 358 10.74 2.73 -27.92
N LEU A 359 9.87 3.57 -27.38
CA LEU A 359 10.07 5.02 -27.25
C LEU A 359 10.66 5.39 -25.88
N LEU A 360 10.33 4.62 -24.85
CA LEU A 360 10.84 4.77 -23.49
C LEU A 360 11.97 3.75 -23.25
N THR A 361 13.22 4.20 -23.25
CA THR A 361 14.40 3.32 -23.15
C THR A 361 14.98 3.25 -21.74
N GLY A 362 15.77 2.22 -21.45
CA GLY A 362 16.50 2.08 -20.18
C GLY A 362 15.57 1.90 -18.98
N VAL A 363 15.85 2.58 -17.86
CA VAL A 363 15.04 2.53 -16.63
C VAL A 363 13.58 2.91 -16.90
N SER A 364 13.35 3.81 -17.87
CA SER A 364 12.04 4.31 -18.23
C SER A 364 11.18 3.35 -19.04
N LYS A 365 11.72 2.23 -19.50
CA LYS A 365 10.96 1.21 -20.23
C LYS A 365 9.97 0.50 -19.27
N PRO A 366 8.65 0.54 -19.54
CA PRO A 366 7.69 -0.19 -18.73
C PRO A 366 7.79 -1.69 -18.97
N ALA A 367 7.61 -2.49 -17.92
CA ALA A 367 7.57 -3.95 -18.02
C ALA A 367 6.29 -4.44 -18.72
N ALA A 368 6.26 -5.71 -19.12
CA ALA A 368 5.09 -6.34 -19.71
C ALA A 368 3.89 -6.34 -18.73
N TYR A 369 2.68 -6.45 -19.27
CA TYR A 369 1.46 -6.63 -18.47
C TYR A 369 1.37 -8.06 -17.93
N GLY A 370 0.71 -8.24 -16.79
CA GLY A 370 0.39 -9.56 -16.22
C GLY A 370 1.59 -10.38 -15.77
N LEU A 371 2.74 -9.74 -15.50
CA LEU A 371 3.88 -10.41 -14.90
C LEU A 371 3.60 -10.71 -13.42
N ASP A 372 3.97 -11.91 -12.99
CA ASP A 372 3.97 -12.25 -11.57
C ASP A 372 4.90 -11.30 -10.81
N ASN A 373 4.54 -10.99 -9.56
CA ASN A 373 5.33 -10.11 -8.70
C ASN A 373 5.62 -8.72 -9.31
N HIS A 374 4.73 -8.22 -10.17
CA HIS A 374 4.83 -6.89 -10.77
C HIS A 374 3.49 -6.15 -10.71
N LYS A 375 3.47 -5.00 -10.04
CA LYS A 375 2.30 -4.11 -9.99
C LYS A 375 2.48 -2.89 -10.85
N LYS A 376 1.42 -2.55 -11.58
CA LYS A 376 1.29 -1.29 -12.31
C LYS A 376 0.18 -0.47 -11.68
N ILE A 377 0.50 0.75 -11.26
CA ILE A 377 -0.40 1.60 -10.49
C ILE A 377 -0.47 2.99 -11.14
N ALA A 378 -1.68 3.52 -11.28
CA ALA A 378 -1.89 4.89 -11.67
C ALA A 378 -2.54 5.66 -10.52
N VAL A 379 -1.96 6.79 -10.13
CA VAL A 379 -2.53 7.71 -9.14
C VAL A 379 -2.96 8.97 -9.88
N LEU A 380 -4.26 9.18 -9.99
CA LEU A 380 -4.85 10.30 -10.73
C LEU A 380 -5.42 11.34 -9.78
N MET A 381 -4.84 12.53 -9.76
CA MET A 381 -5.25 13.60 -8.85
C MET A 381 -5.74 14.83 -9.61
N SER A 382 -6.80 15.46 -9.12
CA SER A 382 -7.34 16.72 -9.64
C SER A 382 -8.15 17.49 -8.59
N ASP A 383 -8.23 18.82 -8.72
CA ASP A 383 -9.01 19.68 -7.82
C ASP A 383 -10.34 20.19 -8.39
N GLY A 384 -10.74 19.68 -9.56
CA GLY A 384 -11.95 20.15 -10.21
C GLY A 384 -12.41 19.30 -11.38
N GLU A 385 -13.39 19.84 -12.11
CA GLU A 385 -13.92 19.22 -13.31
C GLU A 385 -12.93 19.33 -14.47
N TYR A 386 -12.89 18.29 -15.31
CA TYR A 386 -12.11 18.33 -16.54
C TYR A 386 -12.83 19.22 -17.57
N ASN A 387 -12.42 20.49 -17.61
CA ASN A 387 -13.14 21.57 -18.29
C ASN A 387 -12.49 22.03 -19.61
N TYR A 388 -11.42 21.35 -20.05
CA TYR A 388 -10.66 21.72 -21.23
C TYR A 388 -10.54 20.56 -22.21
N THR A 389 -10.85 20.80 -23.49
CA THR A 389 -10.63 19.90 -24.64
C THR A 389 -10.00 20.67 -25.80
N TYR A 390 -9.40 19.96 -26.76
CA TYR A 390 -8.69 20.61 -27.87
C TYR A 390 -9.03 19.97 -29.21
N ASP A 391 -9.46 20.80 -30.17
CA ASP A 391 -9.65 20.43 -31.57
C ASP A 391 -8.80 21.36 -32.49
N PRO A 392 -7.81 20.83 -33.23
CA PRO A 392 -6.99 21.61 -34.16
C PRO A 392 -7.82 22.24 -35.30
N ASP A 393 -8.93 21.62 -35.70
CA ASP A 393 -9.83 22.14 -36.73
C ASP A 393 -10.66 23.33 -36.25
N LYS A 394 -10.65 23.58 -34.94
CA LYS A 394 -11.34 24.69 -34.27
C LYS A 394 -10.40 25.61 -33.49
N ALA A 395 -9.11 25.61 -33.82
CA ALA A 395 -8.10 26.47 -33.19
C ALA A 395 -8.55 27.95 -33.18
N GLY A 396 -8.75 28.50 -31.97
CA GLY A 396 -9.30 29.85 -31.73
C GLY A 396 -10.64 29.86 -30.98
N THR A 397 -11.38 28.75 -30.96
CA THR A 397 -12.53 28.54 -30.05
C THR A 397 -12.10 27.57 -28.97
N THR A 398 -11.49 28.08 -27.91
CA THR A 398 -11.20 27.30 -26.71
C THR A 398 -12.53 26.77 -26.19
N ALA A 399 -12.76 25.45 -26.30
CA ALA A 399 -13.89 24.80 -25.67
C ALA A 399 -13.78 25.04 -24.16
N THR A 400 -14.59 25.98 -23.67
CA THR A 400 -14.83 26.17 -22.25
C THR A 400 -15.97 25.22 -21.93
N ALA A 401 -15.68 23.98 -21.56
CA ALA A 401 -16.75 23.04 -21.29
C ALA A 401 -17.09 23.06 -19.81
N GLY A 402 -18.15 23.77 -19.45
CA GLY A 402 -19.06 23.21 -18.45
C GLY A 402 -19.65 21.93 -19.06
N SER A 403 -19.70 20.85 -18.28
CA SER A 403 -20.30 19.50 -18.44
C SER A 403 -21.08 19.06 -19.71
N ASN A 404 -21.61 19.94 -20.56
CA ASN A 404 -22.52 19.61 -21.67
C ASN A 404 -22.02 20.01 -23.07
N ASP A 405 -20.97 20.83 -23.21
CA ASP A 405 -20.53 21.28 -24.53
C ASP A 405 -19.27 20.54 -25.02
N PHE A 406 -19.48 19.38 -25.64
CA PHE A 406 -18.43 18.57 -26.28
C PHE A 406 -18.25 18.91 -27.76
N ALA A 407 -19.02 19.87 -28.28
CA ALA A 407 -19.05 20.19 -29.71
C ALA A 407 -17.65 20.53 -30.24
N ASP A 408 -16.80 21.11 -29.38
CA ASP A 408 -15.47 21.60 -29.72
C ASP A 408 -14.31 20.69 -29.26
N SER A 409 -14.62 19.45 -28.85
CA SER A 409 -13.60 18.43 -28.58
C SER A 409 -13.29 17.63 -29.85
N LEU A 410 -12.02 17.24 -30.03
CA LEU A 410 -11.58 16.47 -31.21
C LEU A 410 -12.33 15.14 -31.34
N ASN A 411 -12.67 14.52 -30.20
CA ASN A 411 -13.41 13.26 -30.16
C ASN A 411 -14.93 13.42 -30.04
N GLN A 412 -15.46 14.65 -30.04
CA GLN A 412 -16.88 14.96 -29.82
C GLN A 412 -17.44 14.30 -28.53
N LYS A 413 -16.62 14.31 -27.47
CA LYS A 413 -16.93 13.77 -26.14
C LYS A 413 -16.33 14.67 -25.08
N THR A 414 -17.03 14.79 -23.95
CA THR A 414 -16.53 15.55 -22.79
C THR A 414 -15.22 14.97 -22.30
N ALA A 415 -14.34 15.82 -21.76
CA ALA A 415 -13.08 15.37 -21.16
C ALA A 415 -13.31 14.30 -20.09
N SER A 416 -14.29 14.48 -19.21
CA SER A 416 -14.65 13.47 -18.19
C SER A 416 -15.01 12.11 -18.79
N PHE A 417 -15.83 12.08 -19.86
CA PHE A 417 -16.17 10.81 -20.54
C PHE A 417 -14.92 10.12 -21.08
N GLN A 418 -14.04 10.88 -21.75
CA GLN A 418 -12.82 10.34 -22.32
C GLN A 418 -11.88 9.76 -21.25
N ALA A 419 -11.71 10.47 -20.13
CA ALA A 419 -10.92 9.99 -19.00
C ALA A 419 -11.44 8.65 -18.46
N VAL A 420 -12.76 8.53 -18.26
CA VAL A 420 -13.38 7.28 -17.79
C VAL A 420 -13.17 6.12 -18.78
N GLN A 421 -13.22 6.36 -20.09
CA GLN A 421 -12.91 5.33 -21.10
C GLN A 421 -11.45 4.89 -21.04
N ILE A 422 -10.52 5.82 -20.86
CA ILE A 422 -9.09 5.50 -20.69
C ILE A 422 -8.87 4.71 -19.41
N CYS A 423 -9.45 5.13 -18.28
CA CYS A 423 -9.40 4.41 -17.02
C CYS A 423 -9.95 2.98 -17.15
N SER A 424 -11.04 2.78 -17.90
CA SER A 424 -11.56 1.44 -18.21
C SER A 424 -10.53 0.57 -18.94
N GLN A 425 -9.80 1.13 -19.92
CA GLN A 425 -8.73 0.41 -20.62
C GLN A 425 -7.52 0.13 -19.71
N MET A 426 -7.16 1.06 -18.83
CA MET A 426 -6.10 0.85 -17.83
C MET A 426 -6.42 -0.36 -16.94
N LYS A 427 -7.65 -0.40 -16.41
CA LYS A 427 -8.15 -1.51 -15.58
C LYS A 427 -8.17 -2.83 -16.33
N ALA A 428 -8.61 -2.81 -17.60
CA ALA A 428 -8.60 -4.00 -18.46
C ALA A 428 -7.19 -4.55 -18.72
N SER A 429 -6.16 -3.69 -18.71
CA SER A 429 -4.75 -4.08 -18.82
C SER A 429 -4.10 -4.48 -17.48
N GLY A 430 -4.88 -4.57 -16.40
CA GLY A 430 -4.40 -4.96 -15.07
C GLY A 430 -3.69 -3.83 -14.30
N ILE A 431 -3.95 -2.57 -14.63
CA ILE A 431 -3.43 -1.41 -13.88
C ILE A 431 -4.41 -1.07 -12.75
N GLU A 432 -3.91 -0.98 -11.52
CA GLU A 432 -4.67 -0.47 -10.39
C GLU A 432 -4.76 1.07 -10.49
N VAL A 433 -5.98 1.63 -10.56
CA VAL A 433 -6.21 3.07 -10.68
C VAL A 433 -6.71 3.62 -9.36
N TYR A 434 -5.88 4.43 -8.72
CA TYR A 434 -6.22 5.25 -7.55
C TYR A 434 -6.58 6.66 -8.01
N THR A 435 -7.61 7.26 -7.41
CA THR A 435 -8.00 8.63 -7.72
C THR A 435 -8.10 9.48 -6.46
N VAL A 436 -7.63 10.72 -6.52
CA VAL A 436 -7.67 11.67 -5.41
C VAL A 436 -8.30 12.99 -5.85
N GLY A 437 -9.50 13.27 -5.34
CA GLY A 437 -10.17 14.55 -5.53
C GLY A 437 -9.79 15.53 -4.43
N PHE A 438 -9.21 16.66 -4.77
CA PHE A 438 -8.70 17.63 -3.79
C PHE A 438 -9.50 18.92 -3.78
N GLN A 439 -10.10 19.30 -2.65
CA GLN A 439 -10.89 20.53 -2.52
C GLN A 439 -11.94 20.70 -3.63
N LEU A 440 -12.65 19.61 -3.95
CA LEU A 440 -13.65 19.60 -5.04
C LEU A 440 -14.87 20.47 -4.75
N GLY A 441 -15.07 20.92 -3.50
CA GLY A 441 -16.16 21.81 -3.12
C GLY A 441 -17.56 21.25 -3.42
N GLY A 442 -17.71 19.92 -3.43
CA GLY A 442 -18.97 19.25 -3.78
C GLY A 442 -19.28 19.20 -5.29
N ASN A 443 -18.31 19.46 -6.18
CA ASN A 443 -18.53 19.31 -7.62
C ASN A 443 -18.81 17.83 -7.97
N GLN A 444 -20.10 17.51 -8.15
CA GLN A 444 -20.54 16.13 -8.39
C GLN A 444 -20.00 15.54 -9.70
N THR A 445 -19.79 16.37 -10.74
CA THR A 445 -19.21 15.91 -12.01
C THR A 445 -17.77 15.43 -11.80
N ALA A 446 -16.96 16.21 -11.08
CA ALA A 446 -15.59 15.83 -10.74
C ALA A 446 -15.55 14.57 -9.87
N ILE A 447 -16.38 14.51 -8.81
CA ILE A 447 -16.51 13.35 -7.92
C ILE A 447 -16.88 12.09 -8.72
N ASN A 448 -17.91 12.16 -9.57
CA ASN A 448 -18.36 11.03 -10.37
C ASN A 448 -17.30 10.57 -11.36
N THR A 449 -16.56 11.50 -11.96
CA THR A 449 -15.48 11.21 -12.92
C THR A 449 -14.36 10.42 -12.24
N LEU A 450 -13.87 10.92 -11.09
CA LEU A 450 -12.80 10.26 -10.33
C LEU A 450 -13.24 8.89 -9.79
N ASN A 451 -14.43 8.81 -9.19
CA ASN A 451 -14.99 7.55 -8.70
C ASN A 451 -15.16 6.49 -9.81
N SER A 452 -15.55 6.91 -11.01
CA SER A 452 -15.69 6.00 -12.16
C SER A 452 -14.35 5.53 -12.71
N CYS A 453 -13.31 6.38 -12.58
CA CYS A 453 -11.96 6.06 -12.99
C CYS A 453 -11.28 5.06 -12.05
N ALA A 454 -11.49 5.18 -10.74
CA ALA A 454 -10.91 4.29 -9.74
C ALA A 454 -11.19 2.80 -10.02
N THR A 455 -10.30 1.91 -9.56
CA THR A 455 -10.49 0.46 -9.65
C THR A 455 -11.77 0.01 -8.96
N ASP A 456 -11.96 0.49 -7.73
CA ASP A 456 -13.12 0.26 -6.90
C ASP A 456 -13.25 1.40 -5.87
N ALA A 457 -14.26 1.32 -4.99
CA ALA A 457 -14.51 2.35 -3.98
C ALA A 457 -13.34 2.53 -2.98
N GLY A 458 -12.52 1.50 -2.75
CA GLY A 458 -11.35 1.57 -1.87
C GLY A 458 -10.13 2.27 -2.49
N HIS A 459 -10.21 2.57 -3.79
CA HIS A 459 -9.19 3.29 -4.57
C HIS A 459 -9.58 4.74 -4.88
N ALA A 460 -10.76 5.18 -4.45
CA ALA A 460 -11.23 6.55 -4.60
C ALA A 460 -11.09 7.33 -3.29
N TYR A 461 -10.49 8.52 -3.37
CA TYR A 461 -10.21 9.38 -2.23
C TYR A 461 -10.74 10.79 -2.51
N THR A 462 -11.19 11.44 -1.45
CA THR A 462 -11.50 12.86 -1.40
C THR A 462 -10.71 13.49 -0.26
N ALA A 463 -10.19 14.68 -0.47
CA ALA A 463 -9.47 15.45 0.54
C ALA A 463 -9.92 16.91 0.50
N ASP A 464 -10.41 17.44 1.62
CA ASP A 464 -10.89 18.80 1.74
C ASP A 464 -9.79 19.79 2.16
N ASP A 465 -8.63 19.28 2.59
CA ASP A 465 -7.46 20.08 2.95
C ASP A 465 -6.13 19.35 2.69
N GLY A 466 -5.01 20.05 2.90
CA GLY A 466 -3.68 19.52 2.68
C GLY A 466 -3.28 18.37 3.60
N GLU A 467 -3.84 18.29 4.82
CA GLU A 467 -3.58 17.16 5.74
C GLU A 467 -4.32 15.91 5.27
N GLU A 468 -5.56 16.04 4.84
CA GLU A 468 -6.32 14.96 4.20
C GLU A 468 -5.66 14.50 2.91
N LEU A 469 -5.12 15.42 2.10
CA LEU A 469 -4.40 15.08 0.88
C LEU A 469 -3.14 14.25 1.19
N LYS A 470 -2.35 14.67 2.18
CA LYS A 470 -1.20 13.90 2.66
C LYS A 470 -1.62 12.52 3.18
N ARG A 471 -2.69 12.43 3.96
CA ARG A 471 -3.24 11.15 4.45
C ARG A 471 -3.66 10.23 3.31
N ALA A 472 -4.33 10.76 2.29
CA ALA A 472 -4.74 9.98 1.12
C ALA A 472 -3.52 9.41 0.38
N PHE A 473 -2.52 10.23 0.08
CA PHE A 473 -1.29 9.78 -0.59
C PHE A 473 -0.49 8.77 0.24
N ARG A 474 -0.44 8.95 1.57
CA ARG A 474 0.16 7.96 2.47
C ARG A 474 -0.62 6.64 2.46
N ASP A 475 -1.94 6.66 2.59
CA ASP A 475 -2.77 5.46 2.55
C ASP A 475 -2.60 4.69 1.22
N ILE A 476 -2.52 5.39 0.09
CA ILE A 476 -2.19 4.79 -1.21
C ILE A 476 -0.83 4.09 -1.13
N ALA A 477 0.19 4.77 -0.59
CA ALA A 477 1.52 4.18 -0.43
C ALA A 477 1.50 2.90 0.42
N LEU A 478 0.72 2.91 1.50
CA LEU A 478 0.55 1.78 2.43
C LEU A 478 -0.21 0.60 1.80
N LYS A 479 -1.24 0.87 0.99
CA LYS A 479 -2.01 -0.17 0.28
C LYS A 479 -1.23 -0.81 -0.87
N VAL A 480 -0.38 -0.03 -1.51
CA VAL A 480 0.50 -0.51 -2.59
C VAL A 480 1.64 -1.36 -2.05
N SER A 481 2.10 -1.10 -0.82
CA SER A 481 3.16 -1.87 -0.16
C SER A 481 2.66 -3.22 0.37
N THR A 482 3.54 -4.22 0.41
CA THR A 482 3.25 -5.50 1.05
C THR A 482 3.80 -5.51 2.47
N LEU A 483 3.15 -6.24 3.38
CA LEU A 483 3.59 -6.32 4.76
C LEU A 483 4.58 -7.48 4.93
N TYR A 484 5.69 -7.27 5.61
CA TYR A 484 6.59 -8.35 6.02
C TYR A 484 7.08 -8.18 7.45
N LEU A 485 7.56 -9.27 8.02
CA LEU A 485 8.14 -9.29 9.35
C LEU A 485 9.67 -9.19 9.20
N SER A 486 10.30 -8.19 9.81
CA SER A 486 11.74 -8.14 10.01
C SER A 486 12.04 -8.57 11.45
N GLN A 487 12.76 -9.68 11.60
CA GLN A 487 13.24 -10.17 12.90
C GLN A 487 14.51 -9.45 13.32
#